data_AF-A0A821L597-F1
#
_entry.id   AF-A0A821L597-F1
#
_cell.length_a   1.000
_cell.length_b   1.000
_cell.length_c   1.000
_cell.angle_alpha   90.00
_cell.angle_beta   90.00
_cell.angle_gamma   90.00
#
_symmetry.space_group_name_H-M   'P 1'
#
loop_
_entity.id
_entity.type
_entity.pdbx_description
1 polymer ?
#
loop_
_entity_poly.entity_id
_entity_poly.type
_entity_poly.pdbx_seq_one_letter_code
_entity_poly.pdbx_strand_id
1 'polypeptide(L)'
;MSSNLLEKSKVSICPGLYCGYQNNSTNCGGCQRGYRVNNEKICQLCNEPLSLYNFMYIIFMALLALSFHWYCINRLRKKKQREFTFVKYV
;
A
#
# COMPACT_ATOMS: atom_id res chain seq x y z
N MET A 1 -32.66 -12.08 -34.28
CA MET A 1 -32.09 -10.90 -33.61
C MET A 1 -31.80 -11.25 -32.14
N SER A 2 -30.83 -12.14 -31.89
CA SER A 2 -30.45 -12.60 -30.54
C SER A 2 -29.13 -13.38 -30.55
N SER A 3 -28.09 -12.78 -31.10
CA SER A 3 -26.79 -13.44 -31.31
C SER A 3 -25.66 -12.49 -30.90
N ASN A 4 -25.44 -12.27 -29.58
CA ASN A 4 -24.22 -11.61 -29.03
C ASN A 4 -24.05 -11.60 -27.49
N LEU A 5 -24.78 -12.40 -26.68
CA LEU A 5 -24.68 -12.32 -25.21
C LEU A 5 -24.33 -13.62 -24.48
N LEU A 6 -24.09 -14.73 -25.18
CA LEU A 6 -23.75 -16.03 -24.57
C LEU A 6 -22.61 -16.76 -25.31
N GLU A 7 -21.61 -16.02 -25.80
CA GLU A 7 -20.37 -16.64 -26.32
C GLU A 7 -19.11 -16.06 -25.68
N LYS A 8 -19.14 -15.85 -24.36
CA LYS A 8 -17.90 -15.76 -23.55
C LYS A 8 -18.02 -16.52 -22.24
N SER A 9 -18.75 -17.63 -22.26
CA SER A 9 -18.81 -18.62 -21.18
C SER A 9 -17.97 -19.86 -21.52
N LYS A 10 -16.75 -19.67 -22.06
CA LYS A 10 -15.73 -20.72 -22.18
C LYS A 10 -14.30 -20.19 -22.43
N VAL A 11 -13.88 -19.18 -21.69
CA VAL A 11 -12.46 -18.86 -21.49
C VAL A 11 -12.21 -18.91 -19.99
N SER A 12 -11.32 -19.78 -19.55
CA SER A 12 -11.05 -20.12 -18.15
C SER A 12 -10.88 -18.89 -17.25
N ILE A 13 -11.96 -18.51 -16.56
CA ILE A 13 -11.95 -17.43 -15.57
C ILE A 13 -10.82 -17.73 -14.56
N CYS A 14 -9.78 -16.87 -14.54
CA CYS A 14 -8.65 -16.99 -13.62
C CYS A 14 -9.14 -17.20 -12.16
N PRO A 15 -8.78 -18.32 -11.49
CA PRO A 15 -9.14 -18.54 -10.10
C PRO A 15 -8.30 -17.63 -9.22
N GLY A 16 -8.88 -16.54 -8.73
CA GLY A 16 -8.20 -15.57 -7.86
C GLY A 16 -8.65 -14.14 -8.11
N LEU A 17 -8.72 -13.35 -7.04
CA LEU A 17 -9.08 -11.93 -7.10
C LEU A 17 -7.95 -11.08 -7.70
N TYR A 18 -6.71 -11.60 -7.68
CA TYR A 18 -5.49 -10.89 -8.08
C TYR A 18 -4.80 -11.50 -9.30
N CYS A 19 -5.41 -12.51 -9.91
CA CYS A 19 -4.88 -13.21 -11.08
C CYS A 19 -5.57 -12.72 -12.35
N GLY A 20 -4.78 -12.40 -13.38
CA GLY A 20 -5.29 -11.89 -14.65
C GLY A 20 -4.37 -12.24 -15.81
N TYR A 21 -4.81 -11.90 -17.02
CA TYR A 21 -4.04 -12.12 -18.23
C TYR A 21 -3.05 -10.99 -18.49
N GLN A 22 -1.81 -11.36 -18.79
CA GLN A 22 -0.75 -10.42 -19.16
C GLN A 22 -0.74 -10.24 -20.69
N ASN A 23 -1.23 -9.09 -21.18
CA ASN A 23 -1.16 -8.63 -22.58
C ASN A 23 -1.17 -9.75 -23.63
N ASN A 24 -2.33 -10.40 -23.83
CA ASN A 24 -2.56 -11.51 -24.78
C ASN A 24 -1.93 -12.88 -24.47
N SER A 25 -1.34 -13.08 -23.28
CA SER A 25 -0.98 -14.43 -22.85
C SER A 25 -2.24 -15.21 -22.49
N THR A 26 -2.35 -16.47 -22.95
CA THR A 26 -3.40 -17.42 -22.55
C THR A 26 -3.18 -18.00 -21.14
N ASN A 27 -2.00 -17.75 -20.56
CA ASN A 27 -1.63 -18.21 -19.23
C ASN A 27 -2.11 -17.23 -18.15
N CYS A 28 -2.87 -17.76 -17.20
CA CYS A 28 -3.30 -17.03 -16.01
C CYS A 28 -2.13 -16.88 -15.03
N GLY A 29 -1.83 -15.67 -14.58
CA GLY A 29 -0.73 -15.41 -13.66
C GLY A 29 -0.94 -14.18 -12.78
N GLY A 30 0.03 -13.90 -11.90
CA GLY A 30 0.08 -12.64 -11.17
C GLY A 30 0.52 -11.50 -12.10
N CYS A 31 -0.17 -10.36 -12.06
CA CYS A 31 0.24 -9.19 -12.82
C CYS A 31 1.62 -8.68 -12.34
N GLN A 32 2.42 -8.15 -13.27
CA GLN A 32 3.68 -7.50 -12.93
C GLN A 32 3.46 -6.29 -12.02
N ARG A 33 4.50 -5.89 -11.28
CA ARG A 33 4.46 -4.70 -10.42
C ARG A 33 4.00 -3.49 -11.24
N GLY A 34 3.03 -2.74 -10.72
CA GLY A 34 2.43 -1.59 -11.42
C GLY A 34 1.21 -1.93 -12.27
N TYR A 35 0.78 -3.19 -12.32
CA TYR A 35 -0.46 -3.62 -12.99
C TYR A 35 -1.44 -4.22 -11.99
N ARG A 36 -2.74 -3.98 -12.21
CA ARG A 36 -3.86 -4.54 -11.44
C ARG A 36 -4.89 -5.16 -12.35
N VAL A 37 -5.62 -6.12 -11.82
CA VAL A 37 -6.66 -6.85 -12.55
C VAL A 37 -7.92 -6.00 -12.59
N ASN A 38 -8.46 -5.74 -13.80
CA ASN A 38 -9.76 -5.09 -13.97
C ASN A 38 -10.91 -6.11 -13.86
N ASN A 39 -12.17 -5.66 -13.88
CA ASN A 39 -13.37 -6.51 -13.81
C ASN A 39 -13.39 -7.61 -14.88
N GLU A 40 -12.72 -7.39 -16.01
CA GLU A 40 -12.57 -8.33 -17.12
C GLU A 40 -11.40 -9.33 -16.97
N LYS A 41 -10.73 -9.34 -15.81
CA LYS A 41 -9.56 -10.19 -15.50
C LYS A 41 -8.32 -9.94 -16.36
N ILE A 42 -8.15 -8.73 -16.87
CA ILE A 42 -7.00 -8.29 -17.67
C ILE A 42 -6.09 -7.41 -16.80
N CYS A 43 -4.77 -7.59 -16.91
CA CYS A 43 -3.79 -6.73 -16.24
C CYS A 43 -3.77 -5.34 -16.89
N GLN A 44 -4.25 -4.33 -16.17
CA GLN A 44 -4.24 -2.93 -16.56
C GLN A 44 -3.23 -2.16 -15.70
N LEU A 45 -2.61 -1.12 -16.27
CA LEU A 45 -1.69 -0.26 -15.54
C LEU A 45 -2.41 0.44 -14.38
N CYS A 46 -1.79 0.43 -13.19
CA CYS A 46 -2.27 1.15 -12.02
C CYS A 46 -2.13 2.66 -12.27
N ASN A 47 -3.18 3.30 -12.76
CA ASN A 47 -3.24 4.76 -12.89
C ASN A 47 -4.17 5.38 -11.83
N GLU A 48 -4.32 4.71 -10.70
CA GLU A 48 -5.23 5.15 -9.65
C GLU A 48 -4.60 6.32 -8.89
N PRO A 49 -5.20 7.53 -8.96
CA PRO A 49 -4.65 8.69 -8.30
C PRO A 49 -4.65 8.46 -6.79
N LEU A 50 -3.62 8.98 -6.11
CA LEU A 50 -3.52 8.85 -4.67
C LEU A 50 -4.68 9.63 -4.03
N SER A 51 -5.67 8.91 -3.52
CA SER A 51 -6.84 9.52 -2.86
C SER A 51 -6.41 10.43 -1.70
N LEU A 52 -7.19 11.48 -1.42
CA LEU A 52 -6.97 12.37 -0.28
C LEU A 52 -6.85 11.60 1.05
N TYR A 53 -7.61 10.51 1.19
CA TYR A 53 -7.50 9.61 2.33
C TYR A 53 -6.10 9.01 2.48
N ASN A 54 -5.51 8.55 1.37
CA ASN A 54 -4.17 7.97 1.36
C ASN A 54 -3.12 9.02 1.75
N PHE A 55 -3.27 10.26 1.29
CA PHE A 55 -2.38 11.36 1.69
C PHE A 55 -2.48 11.67 3.18
N MET A 56 -3.69 11.83 3.71
CA MET A 56 -3.90 12.09 5.14
C MET A 56 -3.33 10.97 6.00
N TYR A 57 -3.50 9.72 5.56
CA TYR A 57 -2.93 8.55 6.23
C TYR A 57 -1.39 8.60 6.26
N ILE A 58 -0.74 8.88 5.12
CA ILE A 58 0.73 8.97 5.05
C ILE A 58 1.25 10.07 5.98
N ILE A 59 0.63 11.25 5.94
CA ILE A 59 1.01 12.38 6.80
C ILE A 59 0.84 12.01 8.28
N PHE A 60 -0.29 11.41 8.64
CA PHE A 60 -0.56 10.99 10.01
C PHE A 60 0.50 9.99 10.51
N MET A 61 0.82 8.96 9.72
CA MET A 61 1.84 7.98 10.09
C MET A 61 3.23 8.61 10.25
N ALA A 62 3.59 9.55 9.38
CA ALA A 62 4.85 10.28 9.48
C ALA A 62 4.91 11.18 10.72
N LEU A 63 3.84 11.93 11.00
CA LEU A 63 3.76 12.80 12.18
C LEU A 63 3.80 12.02 13.49
N LEU A 64 3.14 10.85 13.55
CA LEU A 64 3.21 9.97 14.70
C LEU A 64 4.64 9.48 14.98
N ALA A 65 5.34 8.98 13.95
CA ALA A 65 6.71 8.52 14.08
C ALA A 65 7.65 9.65 14.54
N LEU A 66 7.51 10.84 13.95
CA LEU A 66 8.31 12.01 14.30
C LEU A 66 8.04 12.47 15.75
N SER A 67 6.76 12.54 16.14
CA SER A 67 6.35 12.93 17.49
C SER A 67 6.89 11.96 18.53
N PHE A 68 6.80 10.66 18.27
CA PHE A 68 7.32 9.61 19.14
C PHE A 68 8.85 9.72 19.28
N HIS A 69 9.55 9.93 18.17
CA HIS A 69 11.00 10.08 18.18
C HIS A 69 11.45 11.31 19.00
N TRP A 70 10.81 12.46 18.80
CA TRP A 70 11.08 13.66 19.60
C TRP A 70 10.76 13.48 21.08
N TYR A 71 9.69 12.77 21.40
CA TYR A 71 9.34 12.45 22.78
C TYR A 71 10.43 11.62 23.46
N CYS A 72 10.88 10.55 22.80
CA CYS A 72 11.97 9.69 23.27
C CYS A 72 13.26 10.49 23.49
N ILE A 73 13.67 11.30 22.51
CA ILE A 73 14.85 12.16 22.65
C ILE A 73 14.72 13.10 23.84
N ASN A 74 13.58 13.76 24.01
CA ASN A 74 13.39 14.72 25.09
C ASN A 74 13.43 14.03 26.47
N ARG A 75 12.89 12.81 26.59
CA ARG A 75 12.97 12.00 27.82
C ARG A 75 14.41 11.62 28.15
N LEU A 76 15.17 11.15 27.16
CA LEU A 76 16.59 10.81 27.32
C LEU A 76 17.43 12.04 27.67
N ARG A 77 17.19 13.18 27.00
CA ARG A 77 17.88 14.44 27.27
C ARG A 77 17.61 14.94 28.70
N LYS A 78 16.36 14.87 29.16
CA LYS A 78 15.98 15.22 30.53
C LYS A 78 16.61 14.28 31.57
N LYS A 79 16.68 12.97 31.30
CA LYS A 79 17.34 12.00 32.19
C LYS A 79 18.83 12.34 32.36
N LYS A 80 19.54 12.54 31.24
CA LYS A 80 20.97 12.92 31.24
C LYS A 80 21.22 14.25 31.96
N GLN A 81 20.33 15.23 31.79
CA GLN A 81 20.46 16.52 32.47
C GLN A 81 20.29 16.37 34.00
N ARG A 82 19.34 15.55 34.46
CA ARG A 82 19.15 15.28 35.91
C ARG A 82 20.35 14.56 36.52
N GLU A 83 20.91 13.57 35.84
CA GLU A 83 22.13 12.86 36.30
C GLU A 83 23.31 13.83 36.44
N PHE A 84 23.53 14.72 35.46
CA PHE A 84 24.61 15.71 35.53
C PHE A 84 24.38 16.75 36.65
N THR A 85 23.14 17.20 36.87
CA THR A 85 22.84 18.12 37.99
C THR A 85 23.01 17.43 39.34
N PHE A 86 22.65 16.15 39.48
CA PHE A 86 22.85 15.39 40.71
C PHE A 86 24.35 15.21 41.04
N VAL A 87 25.18 14.87 40.06
CA VAL A 87 26.66 14.77 40.24
C VAL A 87 27.28 16.12 40.58
N LYS A 88 26.70 17.23 40.13
CA LYS A 88 27.20 18.57 40.49
C LYS A 88 26.80 19.02 41.89
N TYR A 89 25.84 18.34 42.53
CA TYR A 89 25.29 18.65 43.85
C TYR A 89 25.72 17.67 44.95
N VAL A 90 26.43 16.59 44.60
CA VAL A 90 27.10 15.64 45.51
C VAL A 90 28.59 15.95 45.52
#